data_AF-A0A562I3Y8-F1
#
_entry.id   AF-A0A562I3Y8-F1
#
_cell.length_a   1.000
_cell.length_b   1.000
_cell.length_c   1.000
_cell.angle_alpha   90.00
_cell.angle_beta   90.00
_cell.angle_gamma   90.00
#
_symmetry.space_group_name_H-M   'P 1'
#
loop_
_entity.id
_entity.type
_entity.pdbx_description
1 polymer ?
#
loop_
_entity_poly.entity_id
_entity_poly.type
_entity_poly.pdbx_seq_one_letter_code
_entity_poly.pdbx_strand_id
1 'polypeptide(L)'
;MLGVFGDPTQTGKPAGDDLREGKRTYLVAAAVEASDDAGRELLLGQLGDPGLDEDGVIRLRELIASTGALARTEERIATLTDTALAALAAVELETEARQALVDLAIAATRRRG
;
A
#
# COMPACT_ATOMS: atom_id res chain seq x y z
N MET A 1 -3.08 -2.03 -1.45
CA MET A 1 -3.37 -0.58 -1.27
C MET A 1 -4.86 -0.25 -1.36
N LEU A 2 -5.75 -1.19 -1.01
CA LEU A 2 -7.19 -0.99 -1.16
C LEU A 2 -7.79 0.01 -0.15
N GLY A 3 -7.16 0.26 1.00
CA GLY A 3 -7.77 1.16 1.98
C GLY A 3 -7.66 2.66 1.66
N VAL A 4 -6.54 3.11 1.10
CA VAL A 4 -6.35 4.54 0.69
C VAL A 4 -6.86 4.81 -0.73
N PHE A 5 -6.66 3.87 -1.65
CA PHE A 5 -6.98 4.05 -3.08
C PHE A 5 -8.01 3.04 -3.62
N GLY A 6 -8.56 2.16 -2.79
CA GLY A 6 -9.50 1.16 -3.28
C GLY A 6 -10.80 1.78 -3.77
N ASP A 7 -11.38 1.13 -4.77
CA ASP A 7 -12.68 1.49 -5.30
C ASP A 7 -13.76 1.13 -4.25
N PRO A 8 -14.60 2.09 -3.81
CA PRO A 8 -15.71 1.81 -2.89
C PRO A 8 -16.66 0.72 -3.40
N THR A 9 -16.85 0.62 -4.72
CA THR A 9 -17.73 -0.38 -5.34
C THR A 9 -17.20 -1.81 -5.19
N GLN A 10 -15.88 -1.96 -5.02
CA GLN A 10 -15.22 -3.26 -4.83
C GLN A 10 -14.90 -3.56 -3.36
N THR A 11 -14.63 -2.52 -2.57
CA THR A 11 -14.23 -2.63 -1.17
C THR A 11 -15.39 -2.59 -0.18
N GLY A 12 -16.56 -2.10 -0.61
CA GLY A 12 -17.77 -1.98 0.21
C GLY A 12 -17.68 -0.90 1.30
N LYS A 13 -16.65 -0.04 1.27
CA LYS A 13 -16.41 1.05 2.22
C LYS A 13 -15.90 2.30 1.50
N PRO A 14 -16.05 3.51 2.07
CA PRO A 14 -15.46 4.71 1.51
C PRO A 14 -13.93 4.56 1.36
N ALA A 15 -13.41 4.94 0.20
CA ALA A 15 -11.98 5.05 -0.01
C ALA A 15 -11.40 6.08 0.97
N GLY A 16 -10.28 5.76 1.63
CA GLY A 16 -9.63 6.67 2.58
C GLY A 16 -9.97 6.46 4.05
N ASP A 17 -10.74 5.41 4.40
CA ASP A 17 -10.95 5.04 5.81
C ASP A 17 -9.63 4.81 6.57
N ASP A 18 -8.62 4.26 5.89
CA ASP A 18 -7.27 4.10 6.46
C ASP A 18 -6.64 5.44 6.88
N LEU A 19 -6.98 6.54 6.19
CA LEU A 19 -6.49 7.87 6.52
C LEU A 19 -7.19 8.41 7.78
N ARG A 20 -8.50 8.19 7.92
CA ARG A 20 -9.27 8.56 9.13
C ARG A 20 -8.88 7.74 10.35
N GLU A 21 -8.62 6.45 10.16
CA GLU A 21 -8.12 5.55 11.21
C GLU A 21 -6.66 5.85 11.59
N GLY A 22 -5.95 6.64 10.78
CA GLY A 22 -4.57 7.04 11.04
C GLY A 22 -3.56 5.91 10.83
N LYS A 23 -3.85 4.98 9.92
CA LYS A 23 -2.98 3.82 9.68
C LYS A 23 -1.63 4.27 9.11
N ARG A 24 -0.56 4.03 9.88
CA ARG A 24 0.84 4.28 9.50
C ARG A 24 1.38 3.18 8.60
N THR A 25 0.76 3.02 7.43
CA THR A 25 1.15 2.02 6.44
C THR A 25 2.46 2.39 5.74
N TYR A 26 3.09 1.43 5.04
CA TYR A 26 4.29 1.71 4.23
C TYR A 26 4.03 2.81 3.18
N LEU A 27 2.84 2.83 2.57
CA LEU A 27 2.44 3.87 1.62
C LEU A 27 2.52 5.27 2.24
N VAL A 28 1.97 5.43 3.46
CA VAL A 28 1.98 6.71 4.19
C VAL A 28 3.41 7.10 4.55
N ALA A 29 4.22 6.16 5.04
CA ALA A 29 5.62 6.42 5.36
C ALA A 29 6.41 6.86 4.12
N ALA A 30 6.23 6.18 2.98
CA ALA A 30 6.87 6.52 1.73
C ALA A 30 6.43 7.90 1.20
N ALA A 31 5.15 8.27 1.38
CA ALA A 31 4.65 9.59 1.01
C ALA A 31 5.27 10.69 1.90
N VAL A 32 5.30 10.49 3.22
CA VAL A 32 5.92 11.42 4.17
C VAL A 32 7.41 11.62 3.87
N GLU A 33 8.13 10.56 3.50
CA GLU A 33 9.55 10.64 3.14
C GLU A 33 9.77 11.48 1.88
N ALA A 34 8.90 11.31 0.87
CA ALA A 34 9.02 11.95 -0.44
C ALA A 34 8.36 13.33 -0.54
N SER A 35 7.54 13.73 0.44
CA SER A 35 6.93 15.06 0.50
C SER A 35 7.91 16.16 0.90
N ASP A 36 7.67 17.37 0.40
CA ASP A 36 8.24 18.61 0.94
C ASP A 36 7.68 18.92 2.35
N ASP A 37 8.17 19.99 2.97
CA ASP A 37 7.79 20.33 4.35
C ASP A 37 6.29 20.60 4.50
N ALA A 38 5.68 21.31 3.53
CA ALA A 38 4.25 21.61 3.54
C ALA A 38 3.39 20.35 3.37
N GLY A 39 3.74 19.47 2.43
CA GLY A 39 3.06 18.19 2.23
C GLY A 39 3.22 17.27 3.45
N ARG A 40 4.39 17.27 4.07
CA ARG A 40 4.66 16.50 5.30
C ARG A 40 3.81 16.99 6.47
N GLU A 41 3.72 18.30 6.67
CA GLU A 41 2.86 18.91 7.69
C GLU A 41 1.39 18.57 7.44
N LEU A 42 0.92 18.69 6.20
CA LEU A 42 -0.45 18.35 5.82
C LEU A 42 -0.77 16.87 6.11
N LEU A 43 0.09 15.95 5.65
CA LEU A 43 -0.10 14.51 5.87
C LEU A 43 -0.11 14.16 7.35
N LEU A 44 0.87 14.62 8.12
CA LEU A 44 1.00 14.27 9.53
C LEU A 44 -0.06 14.97 10.40
N GLY A 45 -0.53 16.15 10.00
CA GLY A 45 -1.54 16.92 10.71
C GLY A 45 -2.97 16.40 10.54
N GLN A 46 -3.29 15.76 9.40
CA GLN A 46 -4.64 15.28 9.10
C GLN A 46 -4.79 13.74 9.17
N LEU A 47 -3.68 12.99 9.17
CA LEU A 47 -3.72 11.55 9.33
C LEU A 47 -4.25 11.17 10.71
N GLY A 48 -5.32 10.38 10.74
CA GLY A 48 -5.96 9.93 11.97
C GLY A 48 -6.98 10.90 12.54
N ASP A 49 -7.32 11.97 11.84
CA ASP A 49 -8.39 12.89 12.23
C ASP A 49 -9.77 12.24 11.96
N PRO A 50 -10.58 11.94 13.00
CA PRO A 50 -11.93 11.41 12.81
C PRO A 50 -12.87 12.40 12.10
N GLY A 51 -12.54 13.70 12.12
CA GLY A 51 -13.26 14.77 11.46
C GLY A 51 -12.87 15.01 10.01
N LEU A 52 -11.94 14.22 9.45
CA LEU A 52 -11.48 14.37 8.06
C LEU A 52 -12.64 14.13 7.07
N ASP A 53 -13.09 15.22 6.46
CA ASP A 53 -14.15 15.25 5.47
C ASP A 53 -13.72 14.64 4.12
N GLU A 54 -14.65 14.54 3.19
CA GLU A 54 -14.40 13.96 1.86
C GLU A 54 -13.36 14.74 1.08
N ASP A 55 -13.42 16.08 1.13
CA ASP A 55 -12.44 16.95 0.49
C ASP A 55 -11.03 16.77 1.08
N GLY A 56 -10.93 16.60 2.39
CA GLY A 56 -9.67 16.28 3.08
C GLY A 56 -9.11 14.94 2.66
N VAL A 57 -9.95 13.90 2.57
CA VAL A 57 -9.54 12.60 2.03
C VAL A 57 -9.02 12.72 0.60
N ILE A 58 -9.71 13.49 -0.26
CA ILE A 58 -9.27 13.73 -1.64
C ILE A 58 -7.89 14.40 -1.67
N ARG A 59 -7.71 15.50 -0.91
CA ARG A 59 -6.43 16.22 -0.84
C ARG A 59 -5.28 15.32 -0.37
N LEU A 60 -5.49 14.51 0.67
CA LEU A 60 -4.46 13.59 1.16
C LEU A 60 -4.14 12.51 0.13
N ARG A 61 -5.15 11.98 -0.59
CA ARG A 61 -4.92 11.00 -1.66
C ARG A 61 -4.14 11.59 -2.83
N GLU A 62 -4.49 12.81 -3.26
CA GLU A 62 -3.78 13.53 -4.32
C GLU A 62 -2.33 13.80 -3.93
N LEU A 63 -2.09 14.23 -2.69
CA LEU A 63 -0.74 14.41 -2.16
C LEU A 63 0.04 13.09 -2.11
N ILE A 64 -0.54 12.00 -1.60
CA ILE A 64 0.11 10.68 -1.59
C ILE A 64 0.43 10.24 -3.03
N ALA A 65 -0.47 10.47 -3.99
CA ALA A 65 -0.25 10.13 -5.39
C ALA A 65 0.89 10.98 -6.01
N SER A 66 0.92 12.28 -5.73
CA SER A 66 1.92 13.20 -6.31
C SER A 66 3.35 12.91 -5.82
N THR A 67 3.51 12.33 -4.62
CA THR A 67 4.82 11.92 -4.09
C THR A 67 5.43 10.71 -4.81
N GLY A 68 4.66 9.99 -5.65
CA GLY A 68 5.09 8.72 -6.24
C GLY A 68 5.14 7.55 -5.25
N ALA A 69 4.68 7.72 -4.01
CA ALA A 69 4.67 6.68 -2.99
C ALA A 69 3.88 5.42 -3.40
N LEU A 70 2.85 5.58 -4.25
CA LEU A 70 2.13 4.48 -4.86
C LEU A 70 3.09 3.59 -5.69
N ALA A 71 3.81 4.18 -6.64
CA ALA A 71 4.76 3.46 -7.48
C ALA A 71 5.86 2.79 -6.64
N ARG A 72 6.39 3.50 -5.65
CA ARG A 72 7.42 3.00 -4.74
C ARG A 72 6.94 1.82 -3.87
N THR A 73 5.65 1.82 -3.50
CA THR A 73 5.02 0.69 -2.81
C THR A 73 4.90 -0.52 -3.73
N GLU A 74 4.52 -0.31 -4.98
CA GLU A 74 4.41 -1.40 -5.95
C GLU A 74 5.76 -2.01 -6.34
N GLU A 75 6.78 -1.18 -6.50
CA GLU A 75 8.15 -1.65 -6.71
C GLU A 75 8.66 -2.47 -5.52
N ARG A 76 8.34 -2.05 -4.28
CA ARG A 76 8.69 -2.83 -3.09
C ARG A 76 7.96 -4.17 -3.05
N ILE A 77 6.69 -4.22 -3.44
CA ILE A 77 5.94 -5.48 -3.54
C ILE A 77 6.62 -6.41 -4.56
N ALA A 78 6.96 -5.91 -5.75
CA ALA A 78 7.67 -6.69 -6.77
C ALA A 78 9.01 -7.23 -6.24
N THR A 79 9.83 -6.36 -5.66
CA THR A 79 11.13 -6.73 -5.09
C THR A 79 11.02 -7.82 -4.02
N LEU A 80 10.06 -7.69 -3.10
CA LEU A 80 9.84 -8.69 -2.05
C LEU A 80 9.33 -10.02 -2.61
N THR A 81 8.50 -9.97 -3.65
CA THR A 81 8.00 -11.15 -4.36
C THR A 81 9.16 -11.90 -5.03
N ASP A 82 9.98 -11.18 -5.79
CA ASP A 82 11.15 -11.78 -6.48
C ASP A 82 12.14 -12.37 -5.47
N THR A 83 12.38 -11.66 -4.37
CA THR A 83 13.23 -12.14 -3.28
C THR A 83 12.68 -13.44 -2.68
N ALA A 84 11.37 -13.53 -2.42
CA ALA A 84 10.74 -14.72 -1.89
C ALA A 84 10.85 -15.91 -2.87
N LEU A 85 10.60 -15.68 -4.16
CA LEU A 85 10.70 -16.72 -5.20
C LEU A 85 12.15 -17.21 -5.38
N ALA A 86 13.13 -16.31 -5.36
CA ALA A 86 14.55 -16.66 -5.41
C ALA A 86 14.98 -17.47 -4.17
N ALA A 87 14.52 -17.09 -2.99
CA ALA A 87 14.79 -17.83 -1.76
C ALA A 87 14.20 -19.25 -1.81
N LEU A 88 12.98 -19.41 -2.33
CA LEU A 88 12.39 -20.73 -2.54
C LEU A 88 13.25 -21.57 -3.49
N ALA A 89 13.68 -21.00 -4.63
CA ALA A 89 14.53 -21.68 -5.60
C ALA A 89 15.86 -22.19 -5.03
N ALA A 90 16.40 -21.53 -4.01
CA ALA A 90 17.69 -21.87 -3.40
C ALA A 90 17.61 -23.00 -2.34
N VAL A 91 16.42 -23.39 -1.89
CA VAL A 91 16.23 -24.42 -0.85
C VAL A 91 15.77 -25.73 -1.47
N GLU A 92 16.30 -26.86 -0.98
CA GLU A 92 15.77 -28.19 -1.32
C GLU A 92 14.42 -28.39 -0.64
N LEU A 93 13.37 -28.45 -1.45
CA LEU A 93 11.99 -28.67 -1.05
C LEU A 93 11.40 -29.72 -1.98
N GLU A 94 10.50 -30.53 -1.44
CA GLU A 94 9.63 -31.37 -2.27
C GLU A 94 8.86 -30.51 -3.28
N THR A 95 8.68 -31.02 -4.49
CA THR A 95 8.10 -30.28 -5.62
C THR A 95 6.73 -29.68 -5.29
N GLU A 96 5.88 -30.44 -4.60
CA GLU A 96 4.53 -30.00 -4.21
C GLU A 96 4.57 -28.84 -3.20
N ALA A 97 5.44 -28.94 -2.19
CA ALA A 97 5.62 -27.88 -1.20
C ALA A 97 6.15 -26.59 -1.83
N ARG A 98 7.10 -26.71 -2.77
CA ARG A 98 7.60 -25.56 -3.55
C ARG A 98 6.48 -24.90 -4.34
N GLN A 99 5.69 -25.67 -5.08
CA GLN A 99 4.62 -25.13 -5.91
C GLN A 99 3.57 -24.40 -5.08
N ALA A 100 3.15 -24.98 -3.94
CA ALA A 100 2.19 -24.35 -3.04
C ALA A 100 2.67 -22.98 -2.51
N LEU A 101 3.96 -22.87 -2.16
CA LEU A 101 4.55 -21.62 -1.69
C LEU A 101 4.67 -20.57 -2.80
N VAL A 102 5.00 -20.98 -4.02
CA VAL A 102 5.02 -20.10 -5.21
C VAL A 102 3.62 -19.56 -5.48
N ASP A 103 2.61 -20.43 -5.49
CA ASP A 103 1.22 -20.03 -5.73
C ASP A 103 0.73 -19.07 -4.65
N LEU A 104 1.10 -19.30 -3.39
CA LEU A 104 0.80 -18.41 -2.28
C LEU A 104 1.46 -17.03 -2.46
N ALA A 105 2.75 -16.98 -2.79
CA ALA A 105 3.47 -15.72 -3.00
C ALA A 105 2.86 -14.89 -4.13
N ILE A 106 2.45 -15.55 -5.22
CA ILE A 106 1.76 -14.91 -6.34
C ILE A 106 0.35 -14.46 -5.92
N ALA A 107 -0.41 -15.29 -5.21
CA ALA A 107 -1.76 -14.96 -4.76
C ALA A 107 -1.77 -13.77 -3.79
N ALA A 108 -0.78 -13.67 -2.89
CA ALA A 108 -0.65 -12.59 -1.91
C ALA A 108 -0.33 -11.22 -2.55
N THR A 109 0.21 -11.20 -3.75
CA THR A 109 0.71 -10.00 -4.43
C THR A 109 -0.15 -9.61 -5.64
N ARG A 110 -0.97 -10.55 -6.15
CA ARG A 110 -1.99 -10.29 -7.18
C ARG A 110 -3.05 -9.32 -6.68
N ARG A 111 -3.25 -8.26 -7.47
CA ARG A 111 -4.32 -7.28 -7.28
C ARG A 111 -5.52 -7.70 -8.13
N ARG A 112 -6.68 -7.91 -7.51
CA ARG A 112 -7.97 -7.86 -8.23
C ARG A 112 -8.31 -6.38 -8.35
N GLY A 113 -8.17 -5.86 -9.57
CA GLY A 113 -8.62 -4.51 -9.92
C GLY A 113 -10.08 -4.51 -10.34
#